data_AF-A0A5B0X318-F1
#
_entry.id   AF-A0A5B0X318-F1
#
_cell.length_a   1.000
_cell.length_b   1.000
_cell.length_c   1.000
_cell.angle_alpha   90.00
_cell.angle_beta   90.00
_cell.angle_gamma   90.00
#
_symmetry.space_group_name_H-M   'P 1'
#
loop_
_entity.id
_entity.type
_entity.pdbx_description
1 polymer ?
#
loop_
_entity_poly.entity_id
_entity_poly.type
_entity_poly.pdbx_seq_one_letter_code
_entity_poly.pdbx_strand_id
1 'polypeptide(L)'
;MHKIRTVAETLAVLHQYHHLAGIERQPKQLKTLDFDDKVIFSNDPKTATVPPAFFTVQTIQELKALGGVPDSEYGPGKMEPHHPLPEPFSAERLANVSGNHIDLCKAFRAYIYSDSALVKDYEEILNAKRFPMKVALYSGEKMTVASDNPLVVEDKDDYGEPVVLVYDEIIIEPGGQIIYRTNGRIEASTIVGNGSDQKPNIISKSDDGGDGFDGETGCDGSNGGDGVAGIENKYGCAVESTAGSDATGGSSGGLGVGGGEGGNANDIVIHVQLVTGSVNVESIGGKGGNGGDGGDGGNGGIGGNGGNKTGKSSAGRAGNGGNGGDGGDAGNGGKGGDSGNVYINFLGGQPVINTQSYRGNGGNGGKGGKGGDGGKGGVGNSSQSGVSGRDGIDGKSGGAGVAGKIYINGNVQS
;
A
#
# COMPACT_ATOMS: atom_id res chain seq x y z
N MET A 1 -22.39 -32.65 4.39
CA MET A 1 -21.97 -31.69 5.44
C MET A 1 -20.57 -32.12 5.88
N HIS A 2 -19.53 -31.38 5.47
CA HIS A 2 -18.16 -31.72 5.88
C HIS A 2 -18.05 -31.51 7.39
N LYS A 3 -17.61 -32.52 8.12
CA LYS A 3 -17.36 -32.42 9.56
C LYS A 3 -16.22 -31.42 9.78
N ILE A 4 -16.44 -30.40 10.61
CA ILE A 4 -15.36 -29.51 11.08
C ILE A 4 -14.44 -30.34 11.97
N ARG A 5 -13.14 -30.31 11.67
CA ARG A 5 -12.13 -31.01 12.47
C ARG A 5 -12.01 -30.36 13.86
N THR A 6 -11.79 -31.16 14.89
CA THR A 6 -11.33 -30.65 16.19
C THR A 6 -9.86 -30.26 16.09
N VAL A 7 -9.35 -29.48 17.06
CA VAL A 7 -7.92 -29.16 17.14
C VAL A 7 -7.07 -30.43 17.12
N ALA A 8 -7.44 -31.43 17.92
CA ALA A 8 -6.75 -32.71 17.97
C ALA A 8 -6.74 -33.45 16.62
N GLU A 9 -7.86 -33.44 15.90
CA GLU A 9 -7.96 -34.04 14.56
C GLU A 9 -7.07 -33.29 13.55
N THR A 10 -7.05 -31.96 13.60
CA THR A 10 -6.21 -31.12 12.72
C THR A 10 -4.72 -31.34 13.02
N LEU A 11 -4.31 -31.32 14.29
CA LEU A 11 -2.92 -31.58 14.68
C LEU A 11 -2.48 -33.02 14.32
N ALA A 12 -3.36 -34.01 14.46
CA ALA A 12 -3.06 -35.39 14.06
C ALA A 12 -2.78 -35.50 12.55
N VAL A 13 -3.58 -34.84 11.72
CA VAL A 13 -3.35 -34.77 10.26
C VAL A 13 -2.02 -34.08 9.96
N LEU A 14 -1.73 -32.95 10.60
CA LEU A 14 -0.49 -32.20 10.40
C LEU A 14 0.76 -32.99 10.81
N HIS A 15 0.71 -33.71 11.93
CA HIS A 15 1.80 -34.59 12.36
C HIS A 15 2.03 -35.76 11.40
N GLN A 16 0.95 -36.38 10.92
CA GLN A 16 1.04 -37.56 10.07
C GLN A 16 1.52 -37.24 8.65
N TYR A 17 1.11 -36.10 8.09
CA TYR A 17 1.26 -35.83 6.66
C TYR A 17 2.09 -34.58 6.32
N HIS A 18 2.34 -33.67 7.26
CA HIS A 18 2.87 -32.32 6.95
C HIS A 18 4.14 -31.92 7.73
N HIS A 19 4.80 -32.86 8.40
CA HIS A 19 6.06 -32.62 9.13
C HIS A 19 5.99 -31.44 10.11
N LEU A 20 4.91 -31.37 10.90
CA LEU A 20 4.72 -30.32 11.90
C LEU A 20 5.88 -30.27 12.92
N ALA A 21 6.46 -29.08 13.10
CA ALA A 21 7.55 -28.81 14.04
C ALA A 21 7.30 -27.55 14.88
N GLY A 22 7.81 -27.51 16.11
CA GLY A 22 7.71 -26.35 17.01
C GLY A 22 6.38 -26.26 17.78
N ILE A 23 5.49 -27.25 17.63
CA ILE A 23 4.19 -27.29 18.29
C ILE A 23 4.32 -27.33 19.82
N GLU A 24 5.39 -27.93 20.33
CA GLU A 24 5.70 -28.05 21.76
C GLU A 24 5.97 -26.70 22.45
N ARG A 25 6.23 -25.65 21.66
CA ARG A 25 6.47 -24.28 22.14
C ARG A 25 5.20 -23.44 22.18
N GLN A 26 4.09 -23.95 21.62
CA GLN A 26 2.82 -23.25 21.64
C GLN A 26 2.22 -23.28 23.05
N PRO A 27 1.77 -22.13 23.59
CA PRO A 27 1.08 -22.11 24.86
C PRO A 27 -0.29 -22.77 24.71
N LYS A 28 -0.62 -23.68 25.63
CA LYS A 28 -1.98 -24.27 25.71
C LYS A 28 -3.05 -23.21 25.95
N GLN A 29 -2.72 -22.18 26.75
CA GLN A 29 -3.60 -21.05 27.02
C GLN A 29 -2.85 -19.76 26.73
N LEU A 30 -3.50 -18.85 26.00
CA LEU A 30 -2.96 -17.54 25.70
C LEU A 30 -3.96 -16.46 26.10
N LYS A 31 -3.51 -15.47 26.88
CA LYS A 31 -4.26 -14.24 27.13
C LYS A 31 -3.43 -13.08 26.63
N THR A 32 -4.01 -12.22 25.81
CA THR A 32 -3.24 -11.11 25.24
C THR A 32 -2.83 -10.06 26.29
N LEU A 33 -3.57 -9.96 27.41
CA LEU A 33 -3.21 -9.12 28.57
C LEU A 33 -1.96 -9.58 29.34
N ASP A 34 -1.47 -10.81 29.10
CA ASP A 34 -0.24 -11.29 29.75
C ASP A 34 1.02 -10.66 29.10
N PHE A 35 0.85 -9.80 28.08
CA PHE A 35 1.90 -9.11 27.35
C PHE A 35 1.77 -7.59 27.51
N ASP A 36 2.88 -6.85 27.37
CA ASP A 36 2.92 -5.40 27.60
C ASP A 36 2.30 -4.58 26.44
N ASP A 37 2.19 -5.17 25.25
CA ASP A 37 1.68 -4.54 24.03
C ASP A 37 0.89 -5.58 23.21
N LYS A 38 0.53 -5.26 21.97
CA LYS A 38 -0.08 -6.17 21.00
C LYS A 38 0.68 -7.50 20.93
N VAL A 39 -0.09 -8.58 20.82
CA VAL A 39 0.46 -9.92 20.56
C VAL A 39 0.58 -10.08 19.05
N ILE A 40 1.76 -10.48 18.57
CA ILE A 40 2.04 -10.68 17.16
C ILE A 40 2.17 -12.17 16.88
N PHE A 41 1.32 -12.68 16.01
CA PHE A 41 1.46 -13.99 15.38
C PHE A 41 2.00 -13.80 13.97
N SER A 42 3.24 -14.22 13.76
CA SER A 42 3.94 -14.06 12.48
C SER A 42 4.57 -15.36 11.98
N ASN A 43 4.84 -15.42 10.68
CA ASN A 43 5.68 -16.42 10.04
C ASN A 43 7.19 -16.16 10.23
N ASP A 44 7.58 -14.98 10.75
CA ASP A 44 8.94 -14.67 11.20
C ASP A 44 9.07 -14.86 12.73
N PRO A 45 9.84 -15.85 13.21
CA PRO A 45 10.07 -16.05 14.64
C PRO A 45 10.70 -14.86 15.37
N LYS A 46 11.31 -13.91 14.65
CA LYS A 46 11.92 -12.72 15.26
C LYS A 46 10.92 -11.62 15.60
N THR A 47 9.80 -11.55 14.88
CA THR A 47 8.74 -10.57 15.12
C THR A 47 7.61 -11.14 15.96
N ALA A 48 7.43 -12.47 15.92
CA ALA A 48 6.38 -13.14 16.67
C ALA A 48 6.57 -13.03 18.20
N THR A 49 5.51 -12.62 18.90
CA THR A 49 5.47 -12.56 20.37
C THR A 49 5.52 -13.96 20.99
N VAL A 50 4.90 -14.93 20.32
CA VAL A 50 4.95 -16.35 20.66
C VAL A 50 5.68 -17.07 19.53
N PRO A 51 6.62 -18.00 19.79
CA PRO A 51 7.30 -18.72 18.72
C PRO A 51 6.28 -19.47 17.85
N PRO A 52 6.28 -19.33 16.51
CA PRO A 52 5.40 -20.10 15.63
C PRO A 52 5.78 -21.58 15.58
N ALA A 53 4.79 -22.45 15.39
CA ALA A 53 5.00 -23.78 14.83
C ALA A 53 4.96 -23.70 13.30
N PHE A 54 5.57 -24.65 12.61
CA PHE A 54 5.58 -24.67 11.15
C PHE A 54 5.28 -26.06 10.60
N PHE A 55 4.60 -26.07 9.46
CA PHE A 55 4.48 -27.23 8.60
C PHE A 55 4.62 -26.79 7.14
N THR A 56 4.82 -27.75 6.26
CA THR A 56 5.00 -27.47 4.82
C THR A 56 3.88 -28.11 4.03
N VAL A 57 3.31 -27.35 3.10
CA VAL A 57 2.39 -27.87 2.09
C VAL A 57 3.12 -28.05 0.75
N GLN A 58 2.88 -29.17 0.09
CA GLN A 58 3.59 -29.55 -1.14
C GLN A 58 2.87 -29.08 -2.40
N THR A 59 1.57 -28.83 -2.31
CA THR A 59 0.75 -28.49 -3.48
C THR A 59 -0.37 -27.51 -3.16
N ILE A 60 -0.90 -26.83 -4.18
CA ILE A 60 -2.03 -25.92 -4.06
C ILE A 60 -3.33 -26.63 -3.68
N GLN A 61 -3.48 -27.88 -4.10
CA GLN A 61 -4.61 -28.75 -3.76
C GLN A 61 -4.65 -29.01 -2.25
N GLU A 62 -3.48 -29.34 -1.69
CA GLU A 62 -3.30 -29.56 -0.27
C GLU A 62 -3.55 -28.28 0.53
N LEU A 63 -3.02 -27.14 0.07
CA LEU A 63 -3.29 -25.85 0.70
C LEU A 63 -4.78 -25.50 0.69
N LYS A 64 -5.49 -25.73 -0.43
CA LYS A 64 -6.95 -25.53 -0.50
C LYS A 64 -7.68 -26.44 0.47
N ALA A 65 -7.31 -27.73 0.55
CA ALA A 65 -7.94 -28.69 1.44
C ALA A 65 -7.74 -28.37 2.93
N LEU A 66 -6.60 -27.77 3.30
CA LEU A 66 -6.29 -27.38 4.67
C LEU A 66 -6.85 -25.99 5.04
N GLY A 67 -6.67 -25.01 4.15
CA GLY A 67 -6.86 -23.59 4.44
C GLY A 67 -7.95 -22.89 3.64
N GLY A 68 -8.25 -23.38 2.43
CA GLY A 68 -9.12 -22.70 1.47
C GLY A 68 -10.62 -22.94 1.64
N VAL A 69 -11.38 -22.41 0.68
CA VAL A 69 -12.83 -22.63 0.55
C VAL A 69 -13.05 -23.87 -0.33
N PRO A 70 -13.80 -24.90 0.14
CA PRO A 70 -14.07 -26.09 -0.66
C PRO A 70 -14.88 -25.79 -1.94
N ASP A 71 -14.59 -26.50 -3.03
CA ASP A 71 -15.35 -26.35 -4.29
C ASP A 71 -16.83 -26.74 -4.14
N SER A 72 -17.14 -27.60 -3.16
CA SER A 72 -18.51 -27.96 -2.81
C SER A 72 -19.33 -26.81 -2.26
N GLU A 73 -18.74 -25.66 -1.94
CA GLU A 73 -19.44 -24.44 -1.56
C GLU A 73 -19.87 -23.57 -2.76
N TYR A 74 -19.52 -23.99 -3.98
CA TYR A 74 -19.84 -23.28 -5.22
C TYR A 74 -20.91 -24.00 -6.06
N GLY A 75 -21.59 -23.23 -6.91
CA GLY A 75 -22.57 -23.72 -7.89
C GLY A 75 -24.03 -23.39 -7.53
N PRO A 76 -25.01 -24.02 -8.23
CA PRO A 76 -26.41 -23.63 -8.12
C PRO A 76 -26.95 -23.68 -6.68
N GLY A 77 -27.46 -22.54 -6.21
CA GLY A 77 -28.01 -22.38 -4.86
C GLY A 77 -26.95 -22.24 -3.75
N LYS A 78 -25.69 -22.01 -4.12
CA LYS A 78 -24.57 -21.74 -3.20
C LYS A 78 -23.84 -20.47 -3.61
N MET A 79 -22.54 -20.35 -3.30
CA MET A 79 -21.76 -19.19 -3.74
C MET A 79 -21.53 -19.22 -5.24
N GLU A 80 -21.62 -18.05 -5.85
CA GLU A 80 -21.10 -17.81 -7.20
C GLU A 80 -19.59 -17.54 -7.14
N PRO A 81 -18.82 -17.98 -8.15
CA PRO A 81 -17.42 -17.57 -8.30
C PRO A 81 -17.31 -16.04 -8.33
N HIS A 82 -16.42 -15.49 -7.51
CA HIS A 82 -16.33 -14.04 -7.29
C HIS A 82 -14.90 -13.50 -7.32
N HIS A 83 -13.91 -14.38 -7.42
CA HIS A 83 -12.51 -13.96 -7.53
C HIS A 83 -12.18 -13.59 -8.96
N PRO A 84 -11.41 -12.51 -9.18
CA PRO A 84 -10.91 -12.18 -10.50
C PRO A 84 -10.15 -13.36 -11.12
N LEU A 85 -10.58 -13.79 -12.30
CA LEU A 85 -9.90 -14.84 -13.04
C LEU A 85 -8.65 -14.30 -13.74
N PRO A 86 -7.59 -15.10 -13.88
CA PRO A 86 -6.45 -14.74 -14.70
C PRO A 86 -6.85 -14.67 -16.18
N GLU A 87 -5.98 -14.09 -16.99
CA GLU A 87 -6.07 -14.30 -18.44
C GLU A 87 -6.03 -15.81 -18.79
N PRO A 88 -6.55 -16.23 -19.96
CA PRO A 88 -6.47 -17.63 -20.38
C PRO A 88 -5.04 -18.18 -20.30
N PHE A 89 -4.92 -19.45 -19.91
CA PHE A 89 -3.62 -20.08 -19.71
C PHE A 89 -2.79 -20.08 -20.99
N SER A 90 -1.50 -19.75 -20.86
CA SER A 90 -0.51 -19.83 -21.94
C SER A 90 0.85 -20.20 -21.35
N ALA A 91 1.30 -21.42 -21.63
CA ALA A 91 2.60 -21.93 -21.16
C ALA A 91 3.77 -21.07 -21.65
N GLU A 92 3.72 -20.62 -22.90
CA GLU A 92 4.75 -19.76 -23.50
C GLU A 92 4.88 -18.43 -22.76
N ARG A 93 3.73 -17.78 -22.49
CA ARG A 93 3.69 -16.51 -21.76
C ARG A 93 4.21 -16.65 -20.33
N LEU A 94 3.92 -17.78 -19.68
CA LEU A 94 4.20 -17.97 -18.27
C LEU A 94 5.52 -18.70 -17.96
N ALA A 95 6.23 -19.23 -18.97
CA ALA A 95 7.44 -20.03 -18.76
C ALA A 95 8.47 -19.30 -17.86
N ASN A 96 8.67 -18.01 -18.11
CA ASN A 96 9.72 -17.21 -17.48
C ASN A 96 9.18 -16.20 -16.46
N VAL A 97 7.89 -16.24 -16.12
CA VAL A 97 7.36 -15.31 -15.13
C VAL A 97 7.79 -15.73 -13.72
N SER A 98 7.95 -14.73 -12.86
CA SER A 98 8.14 -14.90 -11.43
C SER A 98 6.87 -15.44 -10.77
N GLY A 99 7.01 -16.05 -9.59
CA GLY A 99 5.85 -16.57 -8.85
C GLY A 99 4.79 -15.50 -8.55
N ASN A 100 5.22 -14.25 -8.33
CA ASN A 100 4.36 -13.09 -8.05
C ASN A 100 3.73 -12.42 -9.29
N HIS A 101 3.81 -13.06 -10.46
CA HIS A 101 3.12 -12.57 -11.66
C HIS A 101 1.60 -12.46 -11.43
N ILE A 102 0.98 -11.39 -11.94
CA ILE A 102 -0.42 -11.05 -11.67
C ILE A 102 -1.39 -12.20 -11.97
N ASP A 103 -1.22 -12.91 -13.09
CA ASP A 103 -2.07 -14.05 -13.43
C ASP A 103 -1.85 -15.25 -12.51
N LEU A 104 -0.61 -15.49 -12.05
CA LEU A 104 -0.36 -16.54 -11.07
C LEU A 104 -0.97 -16.17 -9.72
N CYS A 105 -0.94 -14.90 -9.32
CA CYS A 105 -1.61 -14.42 -8.11
C CYS A 105 -3.14 -14.56 -8.20
N LYS A 106 -3.74 -14.15 -9.34
CA LYS A 106 -5.19 -14.34 -9.59
C LYS A 106 -5.57 -15.81 -9.60
N ALA A 107 -4.83 -16.64 -10.32
CA ALA A 107 -5.06 -18.08 -10.37
C ALA A 107 -4.93 -18.72 -8.99
N PHE A 108 -3.88 -18.37 -8.23
CA PHE A 108 -3.68 -18.87 -6.87
C PHE A 108 -4.85 -18.52 -5.95
N ARG A 109 -5.26 -17.25 -5.90
CA ARG A 109 -6.39 -16.81 -5.07
C ARG A 109 -7.69 -17.47 -5.50
N ALA A 110 -7.98 -17.53 -6.81
CA ALA A 110 -9.16 -18.20 -7.33
C ALA A 110 -9.15 -19.71 -7.01
N TYR A 111 -8.00 -20.37 -7.08
CA TYR A 111 -7.88 -21.79 -6.74
C TYR A 111 -8.19 -22.02 -5.26
N ILE A 112 -7.60 -21.23 -4.35
CA ILE A 112 -7.75 -21.41 -2.90
C ILE A 112 -9.15 -21.01 -2.42
N TYR A 113 -9.69 -19.90 -2.92
CA TYR A 113 -10.87 -19.27 -2.34
C TYR A 113 -12.11 -19.27 -3.25
N SER A 114 -12.02 -19.73 -4.50
CA SER A 114 -13.15 -19.85 -5.44
C SER A 114 -13.31 -21.30 -5.94
N ASP A 115 -14.15 -21.54 -6.94
CA ASP A 115 -14.23 -22.82 -7.66
C ASP A 115 -12.91 -23.09 -8.41
N SER A 116 -12.13 -24.05 -7.91
CA SER A 116 -10.81 -24.37 -8.42
C SER A 116 -10.82 -24.90 -9.86
N ALA A 117 -11.96 -25.43 -10.32
CA ALA A 117 -12.12 -25.92 -11.69
C ALA A 117 -11.91 -24.80 -12.73
N LEU A 118 -12.20 -23.55 -12.38
CA LEU A 118 -12.07 -22.39 -13.27
C LEU A 118 -10.63 -22.04 -13.62
N VAL A 119 -9.67 -22.51 -12.82
CA VAL A 119 -8.24 -22.22 -12.97
C VAL A 119 -7.41 -23.50 -12.95
N LYS A 120 -8.03 -24.63 -13.28
CA LYS A 120 -7.39 -25.96 -13.26
C LYS A 120 -6.12 -26.02 -14.12
N ASP A 121 -6.13 -25.36 -15.27
CA ASP A 121 -5.00 -25.33 -16.21
C ASP A 121 -3.75 -24.61 -15.64
N TYR A 122 -3.90 -23.83 -14.56
CA TYR A 122 -2.78 -23.18 -13.87
C TYR A 122 -2.14 -24.06 -12.78
N GLU A 123 -2.72 -25.21 -12.45
CA GLU A 123 -2.31 -26.03 -11.29
C GLU A 123 -0.83 -26.45 -11.34
N GLU A 124 -0.37 -26.94 -12.49
CA GLU A 124 1.02 -27.41 -12.64
C GLU A 124 2.03 -26.28 -12.42
N ILE A 125 1.80 -25.11 -13.03
CA ILE A 125 2.72 -23.98 -12.90
C ILE A 125 2.67 -23.34 -11.51
N LEU A 126 1.49 -23.33 -10.86
CA LEU A 126 1.37 -22.87 -9.48
C LEU A 126 2.17 -23.77 -8.54
N ASN A 127 2.02 -25.09 -8.67
CA ASN A 127 2.79 -26.06 -7.90
C ASN A 127 4.30 -25.91 -8.15
N ALA A 128 4.74 -25.73 -9.40
CA ALA A 128 6.15 -25.58 -9.73
C ALA A 128 6.79 -24.26 -9.23
N LYS A 129 6.01 -23.16 -9.16
CA LYS A 129 6.54 -21.82 -8.86
C LYS A 129 6.33 -21.36 -7.42
N ARG A 130 5.36 -21.94 -6.69
CA ARG A 130 4.97 -21.48 -5.35
C ARG A 130 5.15 -22.53 -4.26
N PHE A 131 5.34 -23.79 -4.61
CA PHE A 131 5.43 -24.89 -3.65
C PHE A 131 6.81 -25.59 -3.74
N PRO A 132 7.30 -26.19 -2.65
CA PRO A 132 6.66 -26.30 -1.33
C PRO A 132 6.54 -24.95 -0.59
N MET A 133 5.44 -24.75 0.14
CA MET A 133 5.15 -23.52 0.88
C MET A 133 5.13 -23.80 2.39
N LYS A 134 5.77 -22.93 3.16
CA LYS A 134 5.75 -22.98 4.62
C LYS A 134 4.50 -22.28 5.15
N VAL A 135 3.87 -22.88 6.16
CA VAL A 135 2.70 -22.31 6.85
C VAL A 135 3.04 -22.14 8.32
N ALA A 136 2.79 -20.95 8.87
CA ALA A 136 2.93 -20.71 10.30
C ALA A 136 1.64 -21.13 11.01
N LEU A 137 1.78 -21.91 12.08
CA LEU A 137 0.69 -22.42 12.88
C LEU A 137 0.80 -21.91 14.32
N TYR A 138 -0.30 -21.37 14.81
CA TYR A 138 -0.53 -21.05 16.21
C TYR A 138 -1.70 -21.87 16.71
N SER A 139 -1.51 -22.62 17.79
CA SER A 139 -2.55 -23.52 18.27
C SER A 139 -2.54 -23.70 19.77
N GLY A 140 -3.70 -23.97 20.36
CA GLY A 140 -3.83 -24.20 21.79
C GLY A 140 -5.23 -24.63 22.19
N GLU A 141 -5.44 -24.81 23.48
CA GLU A 141 -6.75 -25.14 24.04
C GLU A 141 -7.60 -23.87 24.14
N LYS A 142 -7.02 -22.74 24.60
CA LYS A 142 -7.78 -21.51 24.83
C LYS A 142 -7.01 -20.25 24.46
N MET A 143 -7.68 -19.33 23.78
CA MET A 143 -7.22 -17.96 23.56
C MET A 143 -8.21 -16.97 24.16
N THR A 144 -7.71 -15.92 24.81
CA THR A 144 -8.51 -14.77 25.25
C THR A 144 -7.88 -13.49 24.74
N VAL A 145 -8.65 -12.73 23.96
CA VAL A 145 -8.21 -11.50 23.31
C VAL A 145 -8.90 -10.32 23.97
N ALA A 146 -8.11 -9.48 24.64
CA ALA A 146 -8.55 -8.29 25.35
C ALA A 146 -8.46 -7.01 24.52
N SER A 147 -9.09 -5.94 24.98
CA SER A 147 -9.17 -4.65 24.27
C SER A 147 -7.86 -3.91 24.13
N ASP A 148 -7.00 -3.99 25.14
CA ASP A 148 -5.81 -3.15 25.26
C ASP A 148 -4.60 -3.78 24.54
N ASN A 149 -4.66 -5.10 24.34
CA ASN A 149 -3.63 -5.90 23.70
C ASN A 149 -4.25 -6.68 22.54
N PRO A 150 -4.43 -6.07 21.36
CA PRO A 150 -4.97 -6.77 20.22
C PRO A 150 -4.03 -7.89 19.77
N LEU A 151 -4.59 -8.92 19.15
CA LEU A 151 -3.83 -9.93 18.43
C LEU A 151 -3.65 -9.46 16.98
N VAL A 152 -2.42 -9.33 16.51
CA VAL A 152 -2.09 -9.03 15.11
C VAL A 152 -1.51 -10.27 14.46
N VAL A 153 -2.05 -10.65 13.31
CA VAL A 153 -1.62 -11.78 12.50
C VAL A 153 -1.01 -11.25 11.21
N GLU A 154 0.30 -11.43 11.02
CA GLU A 154 1.04 -10.78 9.93
C GLU A 154 2.09 -11.68 9.27
N ASP A 155 2.31 -11.45 7.98
CA ASP A 155 3.46 -11.94 7.24
C ASP A 155 4.41 -10.75 7.06
N LYS A 156 5.59 -10.82 7.66
CA LYS A 156 6.52 -9.68 7.71
C LYS A 156 6.96 -9.24 6.32
N ASP A 157 7.16 -10.21 5.43
CA ASP A 157 7.70 -9.95 4.10
C ASP A 157 6.60 -9.81 3.04
N ASP A 158 5.32 -9.97 3.46
CA ASP A 158 4.13 -9.94 2.59
C ASP A 158 4.25 -10.84 1.35
N TYR A 159 4.95 -11.98 1.48
CA TYR A 159 5.08 -12.96 0.40
C TYR A 159 3.82 -13.83 0.23
N GLY A 160 2.87 -13.70 1.15
CA GLY A 160 1.60 -14.41 1.15
C GLY A 160 1.70 -15.79 1.79
N GLU A 161 2.69 -16.03 2.65
CA GLU A 161 2.75 -17.25 3.45
C GLU A 161 1.63 -17.23 4.50
N PRO A 162 0.76 -18.26 4.56
CA PRO A 162 -0.38 -18.23 5.48
C PRO A 162 0.04 -18.32 6.95
N VAL A 163 -0.67 -17.57 7.79
CA VAL A 163 -0.62 -17.72 9.25
C VAL A 163 -1.98 -18.24 9.74
N VAL A 164 -1.95 -19.42 10.36
CA VAL A 164 -3.15 -20.19 10.73
C VAL A 164 -3.28 -20.31 12.24
N LEU A 165 -4.50 -20.10 12.74
CA LEU A 165 -4.87 -20.21 14.14
C LEU A 165 -5.77 -21.45 14.31
N VAL A 166 -5.42 -22.34 15.24
CA VAL A 166 -6.19 -23.57 15.53
C VAL A 166 -6.40 -23.72 17.04
N TYR A 167 -7.58 -23.38 17.56
CA TYR A 167 -7.86 -23.33 19.00
C TYR A 167 -9.14 -24.05 19.40
N ASP A 168 -9.20 -24.69 20.57
CA ASP A 168 -10.49 -25.27 20.99
C ASP A 168 -11.49 -24.15 21.34
N GLU A 169 -11.03 -23.12 22.04
CA GLU A 169 -11.84 -21.96 22.40
C GLU A 169 -11.11 -20.65 22.12
N ILE A 170 -11.77 -19.71 21.43
CA ILE A 170 -11.33 -18.32 21.30
C ILE A 170 -12.39 -17.43 21.94
N ILE A 171 -11.99 -16.68 22.96
CA ILE A 171 -12.82 -15.68 23.62
C ILE A 171 -12.32 -14.30 23.21
N ILE A 172 -13.21 -13.52 22.61
CA ILE A 172 -12.94 -12.11 22.30
C ILE A 172 -13.71 -11.29 23.32
N GLU A 173 -12.97 -10.66 24.24
CA GLU A 173 -13.54 -9.80 25.28
C GLU A 173 -14.10 -8.51 24.66
N PRO A 174 -14.92 -7.74 25.39
CA PRO A 174 -15.41 -6.45 24.90
C PRO A 174 -14.26 -5.54 24.43
N GLY A 175 -14.31 -5.14 23.17
CA GLY A 175 -13.28 -4.31 22.53
C GLY A 175 -12.00 -5.05 22.10
N GLY A 176 -11.87 -6.34 22.38
CA GLY A 176 -10.76 -7.18 21.92
C GLY A 176 -10.80 -7.40 20.41
N GLN A 177 -9.62 -7.43 19.79
CA GLN A 177 -9.47 -7.45 18.33
C GLN A 177 -8.44 -8.47 17.87
N ILE A 178 -8.81 -9.25 16.85
CA ILE A 178 -7.91 -10.09 16.05
C ILE A 178 -7.77 -9.42 14.67
N ILE A 179 -6.57 -8.99 14.33
CA ILE A 179 -6.29 -8.18 13.14
C ILE A 179 -5.40 -8.98 12.19
N TYR A 180 -5.97 -9.47 11.11
CA TYR A 180 -5.26 -10.11 10.01
C TYR A 180 -4.73 -9.08 9.02
N ARG A 181 -3.42 -9.14 8.79
CA ARG A 181 -2.70 -8.40 7.74
C ARG A 181 -2.20 -9.31 6.62
N THR A 182 -2.23 -10.62 6.82
CA THR A 182 -1.85 -11.64 5.84
C THR A 182 -3.01 -12.59 5.53
N ASN A 183 -2.82 -13.48 4.55
CA ASN A 183 -3.72 -14.60 4.29
C ASN A 183 -3.71 -15.56 5.47
N GLY A 184 -4.86 -16.13 5.79
CA GLY A 184 -4.89 -17.10 6.87
C GLY A 184 -6.24 -17.69 7.17
N ARG A 185 -6.22 -18.55 8.17
CA ARG A 185 -7.39 -19.27 8.63
C ARG A 185 -7.48 -19.26 10.14
N ILE A 186 -8.70 -19.11 10.64
CA ILE A 186 -9.07 -19.41 12.01
C ILE A 186 -9.87 -20.70 12.00
N GLU A 187 -9.40 -21.71 12.72
CA GLU A 187 -10.14 -22.94 12.99
C GLU A 187 -10.38 -23.07 14.49
N ALA A 188 -11.64 -23.19 14.91
CA ALA A 188 -11.94 -23.34 16.32
C ALA A 188 -13.14 -24.25 16.65
N SER A 189 -13.11 -24.88 17.83
CA SER A 189 -14.32 -25.57 18.31
C SER A 189 -15.37 -24.54 18.74
N THR A 190 -14.98 -23.51 19.50
CA THR A 190 -15.87 -22.43 19.94
C THR A 190 -15.25 -21.04 19.73
N ILE A 191 -16.03 -20.11 19.20
CA ILE A 191 -15.76 -18.67 19.31
C ILE A 191 -16.85 -18.02 20.17
N VAL A 192 -16.42 -17.31 21.21
CA VAL A 192 -17.28 -16.47 22.06
C VAL A 192 -16.94 -15.02 21.78
N GLY A 193 -17.84 -14.33 21.07
CA GLY A 193 -17.73 -12.91 20.81
C GLY A 193 -18.46 -12.10 21.86
N ASN A 194 -17.78 -11.16 22.50
CA ASN A 194 -18.40 -10.14 23.34
C ASN A 194 -18.30 -8.76 22.68
N GLY A 195 -18.49 -8.71 21.36
CA GLY A 195 -18.43 -7.48 20.57
C GLY A 195 -19.39 -6.40 21.07
N SER A 196 -18.91 -5.16 21.06
CA SER A 196 -19.73 -3.96 21.18
C SER A 196 -19.73 -3.22 19.84
N ASP A 197 -20.78 -2.46 19.55
CA ASP A 197 -20.93 -1.70 18.30
C ASP A 197 -19.80 -0.66 18.04
N GLN A 198 -18.87 -0.50 18.98
CA GLN A 198 -17.79 0.49 18.93
C GLN A 198 -16.47 -0.05 18.37
N LYS A 199 -16.24 -1.37 18.36
CA LYS A 199 -15.02 -1.97 17.82
C LYS A 199 -15.27 -3.34 17.16
N PRO A 200 -14.67 -3.61 15.99
CA PRO A 200 -14.71 -4.93 15.37
C PRO A 200 -13.88 -5.94 16.17
N ASN A 201 -14.36 -7.18 16.22
CA ASN A 201 -13.69 -8.31 16.86
C ASN A 201 -12.64 -8.94 15.95
N ILE A 202 -12.96 -9.09 14.66
CA ILE A 202 -12.08 -9.68 13.66
C ILE A 202 -11.96 -8.72 12.50
N ILE A 203 -10.74 -8.37 12.12
CA ILE A 203 -10.45 -7.39 11.08
C ILE A 203 -9.49 -8.04 10.07
N SER A 204 -9.83 -8.02 8.79
CA SER A 204 -8.84 -8.16 7.71
C SER A 204 -8.47 -6.76 7.23
N LYS A 205 -7.21 -6.35 7.33
CA LYS A 205 -6.77 -5.01 6.96
C LYS A 205 -5.37 -5.01 6.33
N SER A 206 -5.16 -4.13 5.36
CA SER A 206 -3.83 -3.82 4.82
C SER A 206 -3.34 -2.42 5.23
N ASP A 207 -2.10 -2.11 4.88
CA ASP A 207 -1.47 -0.84 5.20
C ASP A 207 -1.82 0.26 4.19
N ASP A 208 -1.79 1.51 4.66
CA ASP A 208 -2.02 2.68 3.82
C ASP A 208 -0.75 2.97 2.99
N GLY A 209 -0.94 3.51 1.79
CA GLY A 209 0.15 4.01 0.95
C GLY A 209 0.76 5.26 1.55
N GLY A 210 2.09 5.38 1.47
CA GLY A 210 2.81 6.56 1.95
C GLY A 210 2.52 7.79 1.08
N ASP A 211 2.46 8.96 1.70
CA ASP A 211 2.37 10.22 0.97
C ASP A 211 3.65 10.47 0.15
N GLY A 212 3.48 11.12 -1.00
CA GLY A 212 4.56 11.63 -1.82
C GLY A 212 5.23 12.85 -1.18
N PHE A 213 6.47 13.10 -1.58
CA PHE A 213 7.24 14.26 -1.15
C PHE A 213 7.07 15.43 -2.12
N ASP A 214 7.03 16.63 -1.58
CA ASP A 214 6.98 17.84 -2.39
C ASP A 214 8.29 18.07 -3.16
N GLY A 215 8.18 18.74 -4.29
CA GLY A 215 9.31 19.18 -5.08
C GLY A 215 10.02 20.38 -4.44
N GLU A 216 11.34 20.39 -4.50
CA GLU A 216 12.14 21.52 -4.01
C GLU A 216 11.89 22.78 -4.82
N THR A 217 11.87 23.94 -4.17
CA THR A 217 11.76 25.23 -4.88
C THR A 217 13.04 25.54 -5.65
N GLY A 218 12.90 26.06 -6.86
CA GLY A 218 14.00 26.51 -7.68
C GLY A 218 14.70 27.74 -7.09
N CYS A 219 16.01 27.85 -7.35
CA CYS A 219 16.81 28.98 -6.94
C CYS A 219 16.62 30.15 -7.89
N ASP A 220 16.50 31.36 -7.35
CA ASP A 220 16.52 32.59 -8.15
C ASP A 220 17.85 32.75 -8.89
N GLY A 221 17.77 33.38 -10.06
CA GLY A 221 18.91 33.79 -10.86
C GLY A 221 19.65 34.96 -10.23
N SER A 222 20.97 35.00 -10.43
CA SER A 222 21.81 36.11 -9.99
C SER A 222 21.66 37.31 -10.92
N ASN A 223 21.59 38.50 -10.33
CA ASN A 223 21.57 39.74 -11.08
C ASN A 223 22.89 39.98 -11.84
N GLY A 224 22.79 40.69 -12.95
CA GLY A 224 23.95 41.18 -13.68
C GLY A 224 24.65 42.34 -12.95
N GLY A 225 25.95 42.48 -13.17
CA GLY A 225 26.74 43.60 -12.67
C GLY A 225 26.60 44.83 -13.57
N ASP A 226 26.52 46.01 -12.95
CA ASP A 226 26.45 47.28 -13.68
C ASP A 226 27.75 47.61 -14.42
N GLY A 227 27.62 48.24 -15.59
CA GLY A 227 28.73 48.80 -16.34
C GLY A 227 29.27 50.08 -15.70
N VAL A 228 30.56 50.34 -15.91
CA VAL A 228 31.25 51.54 -15.44
C VAL A 228 31.07 52.67 -16.46
N ALA A 229 30.79 53.88 -15.99
CA ALA A 229 30.69 55.06 -16.84
C ALA A 229 32.01 55.38 -17.57
N GLY A 230 31.91 55.97 -18.76
CA GLY A 230 33.08 56.38 -19.53
C GLY A 230 33.84 57.54 -18.86
N ILE A 231 35.12 57.66 -19.18
CA ILE A 231 35.99 58.77 -18.73
C ILE A 231 36.29 59.67 -19.91
N GLU A 232 36.11 60.99 -19.74
CA GLU A 232 36.39 61.98 -20.77
C GLU A 232 37.74 62.68 -20.57
N ASN A 233 38.30 63.17 -21.68
CA ASN A 233 39.39 64.15 -21.65
C ASN A 233 39.12 65.30 -22.64
N LYS A 234 39.99 66.32 -22.63
CA LYS A 234 39.88 67.52 -23.47
C LYS A 234 39.76 67.25 -24.98
N TYR A 235 40.19 66.07 -25.45
CA TYR A 235 40.22 65.70 -26.87
C TYR A 235 39.09 64.74 -27.28
N GLY A 236 38.32 64.19 -26.34
CA GLY A 236 37.20 63.29 -26.60
C GLY A 236 37.04 62.22 -25.52
N CYS A 237 36.46 61.08 -25.89
CA CYS A 237 36.35 59.92 -25.02
C CYS A 237 37.76 59.36 -24.72
N ALA A 238 38.13 59.33 -23.44
CA ALA A 238 39.39 58.74 -22.99
C ALA A 238 39.23 57.25 -22.69
N VAL A 239 38.08 56.86 -22.12
CA VAL A 239 37.68 55.48 -21.85
C VAL A 239 36.18 55.35 -22.15
N GLU A 240 35.80 54.40 -23.00
CA GLU A 240 34.39 54.12 -23.25
C GLU A 240 33.71 53.55 -22.01
N SER A 241 32.42 53.81 -21.85
CA SER A 241 31.61 53.15 -20.84
C SER A 241 31.57 51.63 -21.09
N THR A 242 31.59 50.83 -20.03
CA THR A 242 31.45 49.38 -20.16
C THR A 242 29.99 48.96 -20.20
N ALA A 243 29.70 47.81 -20.81
CA ALA A 243 28.38 47.21 -20.74
C ALA A 243 28.07 46.70 -19.32
N GLY A 244 26.80 46.69 -18.96
CA GLY A 244 26.31 45.85 -17.87
C GLY A 244 26.33 44.37 -18.30
N SER A 245 26.44 43.46 -17.35
CA SER A 245 26.37 42.03 -17.64
C SER A 245 24.92 41.54 -17.65
N ASP A 246 24.67 40.48 -18.41
CA ASP A 246 23.41 39.74 -18.33
C ASP A 246 23.26 39.12 -16.93
N ALA A 247 22.02 38.93 -16.51
CA ALA A 247 21.69 38.12 -15.36
C ALA A 247 21.60 36.63 -15.71
N THR A 248 21.62 35.77 -14.70
CA THR A 248 21.34 34.34 -14.89
C THR A 248 19.85 34.07 -14.76
N GLY A 249 19.37 33.02 -15.42
CA GLY A 249 18.02 32.54 -15.18
C GLY A 249 17.87 31.92 -13.79
N GLY A 250 16.64 31.86 -13.30
CA GLY A 250 16.27 31.02 -12.16
C GLY A 250 16.26 29.55 -12.57
N SER A 251 16.43 28.65 -11.60
CA SER A 251 16.31 27.22 -11.85
C SER A 251 14.86 26.77 -11.77
N SER A 252 14.51 25.71 -12.49
CA SER A 252 13.18 25.10 -12.35
C SER A 252 12.97 24.57 -10.93
N GLY A 253 11.70 24.49 -10.53
CA GLY A 253 11.29 23.75 -9.36
C GLY A 253 11.37 22.24 -9.57
N GLY A 254 11.52 21.51 -8.47
CA GLY A 254 11.55 20.06 -8.43
C GLY A 254 10.18 19.44 -8.64
N LEU A 255 10.15 18.20 -9.12
CA LEU A 255 8.91 17.45 -9.29
C LEU A 255 8.39 16.97 -7.92
N GLY A 256 7.08 17.05 -7.73
CA GLY A 256 6.40 16.35 -6.65
C GLY A 256 6.40 14.84 -6.90
N VAL A 257 6.62 14.05 -5.86
CA VAL A 257 6.61 12.59 -5.93
C VAL A 257 5.18 12.08 -5.78
N GLY A 258 4.80 11.06 -6.55
CA GLY A 258 3.48 10.44 -6.42
C GLY A 258 3.28 9.74 -5.07
N GLY A 259 2.05 9.70 -4.59
CA GLY A 259 1.67 8.92 -3.42
C GLY A 259 1.68 7.41 -3.70
N GLY A 260 2.02 6.63 -2.68
CA GLY A 260 2.01 5.17 -2.73
C GLY A 260 0.59 4.61 -2.81
N GLU A 261 0.44 3.45 -3.45
CA GLU A 261 -0.82 2.72 -3.45
C GLU A 261 -1.14 2.17 -2.05
N GLY A 262 -2.43 2.18 -1.69
CA GLY A 262 -2.93 1.50 -0.51
C GLY A 262 -2.91 -0.02 -0.72
N GLY A 263 -2.52 -0.76 0.31
CA GLY A 263 -2.43 -2.21 0.24
C GLY A 263 -3.80 -2.88 0.11
N ASN A 264 -3.83 -4.01 -0.61
CA ASN A 264 -5.04 -4.84 -0.69
C ASN A 264 -5.13 -5.74 0.54
N ALA A 265 -6.29 -5.80 1.19
CA ALA A 265 -6.47 -6.72 2.30
C ALA A 265 -6.61 -8.17 1.80
N ASN A 266 -6.10 -9.09 2.61
CA ASN A 266 -6.05 -10.51 2.27
C ASN A 266 -7.38 -11.21 2.54
N ASP A 267 -7.60 -12.34 1.87
CA ASP A 267 -8.76 -13.18 2.13
C ASP A 267 -8.53 -13.99 3.43
N ILE A 268 -9.56 -14.13 4.26
CA ILE A 268 -9.49 -14.92 5.50
C ILE A 268 -10.63 -15.94 5.57
N VAL A 269 -10.32 -17.13 6.07
CA VAL A 269 -11.29 -18.21 6.28
C VAL A 269 -11.45 -18.47 7.78
N ILE A 270 -12.68 -18.43 8.27
CA ILE A 270 -13.05 -18.64 9.66
C ILE A 270 -13.96 -19.85 9.70
N HIS A 271 -13.51 -20.92 10.35
CA HIS A 271 -14.20 -22.20 10.40
C HIS A 271 -14.39 -22.63 11.85
N VAL A 272 -15.64 -22.65 12.33
CA VAL A 272 -15.93 -22.78 13.76
C VAL A 272 -17.04 -23.79 14.01
N GLN A 273 -16.95 -24.66 15.01
CA GLN A 273 -18.10 -25.54 15.30
C GLN A 273 -19.28 -24.75 15.91
N LEU A 274 -19.00 -23.96 16.94
CA LEU A 274 -19.99 -23.19 17.69
C LEU A 274 -19.60 -21.70 17.78
N VAL A 275 -20.48 -20.80 17.38
CA VAL A 275 -20.30 -19.35 17.58
C VAL A 275 -21.39 -18.81 18.51
N THR A 276 -21.00 -18.05 19.54
CA THR A 276 -21.93 -17.45 20.50
C THR A 276 -21.59 -15.99 20.78
N GLY A 277 -22.60 -15.24 21.24
CA GLY A 277 -22.48 -13.82 21.54
C GLY A 277 -22.49 -12.93 20.30
N SER A 278 -21.87 -11.75 20.40
CA SER A 278 -21.79 -10.75 19.32
C SER A 278 -20.40 -10.77 18.68
N VAL A 279 -20.33 -10.96 17.37
CA VAL A 279 -19.07 -10.99 16.60
C VAL A 279 -19.14 -9.97 15.47
N ASN A 280 -18.36 -8.91 15.59
CA ASN A 280 -18.23 -7.87 14.58
C ASN A 280 -17.02 -8.18 13.68
N VAL A 281 -17.24 -8.23 12.37
CA VAL A 281 -16.21 -8.58 11.39
C VAL A 281 -16.07 -7.50 10.33
N GLU A 282 -14.84 -7.04 10.14
CA GLU A 282 -14.51 -5.99 9.17
C GLU A 282 -13.47 -6.46 8.16
N SER A 283 -13.58 -5.97 6.92
CA SER A 283 -12.55 -6.12 5.90
C SER A 283 -12.24 -4.77 5.27
N ILE A 284 -10.99 -4.33 5.32
CA ILE A 284 -10.58 -2.93 5.09
C ILE A 284 -9.37 -2.85 4.15
N GLY A 285 -9.56 -2.29 2.97
CA GLY A 285 -8.45 -1.95 2.07
C GLY A 285 -7.67 -0.71 2.56
N GLY A 286 -6.38 -0.65 2.28
CA GLY A 286 -5.53 0.49 2.63
C GLY A 286 -5.87 1.74 1.82
N LYS A 287 -5.71 2.93 2.41
CA LYS A 287 -5.87 4.20 1.68
C LYS A 287 -4.66 4.44 0.78
N GLY A 288 -4.86 5.06 -0.38
CA GLY A 288 -3.76 5.58 -1.19
C GLY A 288 -3.17 6.83 -0.55
N GLY A 289 -1.85 7.00 -0.67
CA GLY A 289 -1.15 8.20 -0.22
C GLY A 289 -1.41 9.38 -1.15
N ASN A 290 -1.33 10.60 -0.62
CA ASN A 290 -1.45 11.81 -1.43
C ASN A 290 -0.17 12.02 -2.26
N GLY A 291 -0.29 12.61 -3.44
CA GLY A 291 0.87 13.07 -4.20
C GLY A 291 1.45 14.36 -3.60
N GLY A 292 2.76 14.52 -3.70
CA GLY A 292 3.45 15.75 -3.29
C GLY A 292 3.23 16.88 -4.29
N ASP A 293 3.28 18.12 -3.80
CA ASP A 293 3.19 19.32 -4.62
C ASP A 293 4.47 19.50 -5.46
N GLY A 294 4.37 20.13 -6.62
CA GLY A 294 5.52 20.53 -7.41
C GLY A 294 6.18 21.78 -6.81
N GLY A 295 7.51 21.86 -6.90
CA GLY A 295 8.25 23.03 -6.42
C GLY A 295 8.05 24.24 -7.31
N ASP A 296 7.98 25.44 -6.75
CA ASP A 296 7.94 26.68 -7.54
C ASP A 296 9.27 26.88 -8.29
N GLY A 297 9.22 27.46 -9.49
CA GLY A 297 10.41 27.85 -10.25
C GLY A 297 11.04 29.13 -9.68
N GLY A 298 12.37 29.21 -9.72
CA GLY A 298 13.11 30.40 -9.28
C GLY A 298 12.93 31.56 -10.26
N ASN A 299 12.91 32.79 -9.78
CA ASN A 299 12.81 33.97 -10.63
C ASN A 299 14.12 34.21 -11.39
N GLY A 300 14.04 34.82 -12.57
CA GLY A 300 15.22 35.27 -13.28
C GLY A 300 15.87 36.51 -12.66
N GLY A 301 17.20 36.60 -12.70
CA GLY A 301 17.91 37.78 -12.19
C GLY A 301 17.70 39.01 -13.07
N ILE A 302 17.88 40.20 -12.51
CA ILE A 302 17.78 41.48 -13.23
C ILE A 302 19.11 41.78 -13.92
N GLY A 303 19.07 42.11 -15.22
CA GLY A 303 20.26 42.47 -15.99
C GLY A 303 20.94 43.75 -15.49
N GLY A 304 22.27 43.83 -15.61
CA GLY A 304 23.05 44.99 -15.17
C GLY A 304 22.84 46.21 -16.07
N ASN A 305 22.84 47.40 -15.48
CA ASN A 305 22.71 48.66 -16.21
C ASN A 305 23.95 48.90 -17.09
N GLY A 306 23.75 49.53 -18.25
CA GLY A 306 24.87 49.98 -19.07
C GLY A 306 25.58 51.18 -18.43
N GLY A 307 26.91 51.29 -18.58
CA GLY A 307 27.66 52.44 -18.07
C GLY A 307 27.13 53.76 -18.65
N ASN A 308 26.94 54.76 -17.78
CA ASN A 308 26.35 56.04 -18.19
C ASN A 308 27.19 56.75 -19.27
N LYS A 309 26.49 57.44 -20.18
CA LYS A 309 27.09 58.32 -21.18
C LYS A 309 27.73 59.54 -20.50
N THR A 310 29.00 59.80 -20.80
CA THR A 310 29.69 61.05 -20.43
C THR A 310 30.15 61.75 -21.71
N GLY A 311 29.67 63.00 -21.89
CA GLY A 311 29.88 63.88 -23.06
C GLY A 311 29.89 63.20 -24.44
N LYS A 312 31.06 62.99 -25.05
CA LYS A 312 31.22 62.40 -26.40
C LYS A 312 31.28 60.86 -26.40
N SER A 313 31.42 60.21 -25.25
CA SER A 313 31.43 58.74 -25.16
C SER A 313 30.06 58.17 -25.52
N SER A 314 30.02 56.91 -25.93
CA SER A 314 28.75 56.19 -26.06
C SER A 314 28.24 55.75 -24.67
N ALA A 315 26.97 55.35 -24.56
CA ALA A 315 26.49 54.68 -23.35
C ALA A 315 26.78 53.18 -23.46
N GLY A 316 27.04 52.53 -22.33
CA GLY A 316 27.20 51.09 -22.26
C GLY A 316 25.88 50.40 -22.64
N ARG A 317 25.97 49.22 -23.25
CA ARG A 317 24.80 48.37 -23.42
C ARG A 317 24.36 47.83 -22.06
N ALA A 318 23.06 47.77 -21.85
CA ALA A 318 22.53 47.09 -20.68
C ALA A 318 22.49 45.58 -20.89
N GLY A 319 22.61 44.83 -19.79
CA GLY A 319 22.44 43.40 -19.79
C GLY A 319 20.98 42.98 -19.86
N ASN A 320 20.74 41.78 -20.37
CA ASN A 320 19.42 41.16 -20.38
C ASN A 320 19.07 40.60 -19.00
N GLY A 321 17.77 40.57 -18.69
CA GLY A 321 17.27 39.83 -17.54
C GLY A 321 17.33 38.33 -17.78
N GLY A 322 17.52 37.56 -16.73
CA GLY A 322 17.46 36.10 -16.77
C GLY A 322 16.03 35.62 -16.93
N ASN A 323 15.82 34.46 -17.53
CA ASN A 323 14.50 33.83 -17.56
C ASN A 323 14.12 33.28 -16.18
N GLY A 324 12.84 33.24 -15.87
CA GLY A 324 12.36 32.45 -14.73
C GLY A 324 12.49 30.96 -15.01
N GLY A 325 12.64 30.18 -13.95
CA GLY A 325 12.58 28.72 -14.00
C GLY A 325 11.12 28.26 -14.08
N ASP A 326 10.89 27.13 -14.74
CA ASP A 326 9.57 26.50 -14.76
C ASP A 326 9.21 25.94 -13.36
N GLY A 327 7.94 25.97 -13.00
CA GLY A 327 7.43 25.22 -11.84
C GLY A 327 7.48 23.72 -12.09
N GLY A 328 7.70 22.95 -11.04
CA GLY A 328 7.68 21.50 -11.11
C GLY A 328 6.25 20.96 -11.21
N ASP A 329 6.07 19.85 -11.93
CA ASP A 329 4.81 19.12 -11.93
C ASP A 329 4.60 18.43 -10.57
N ALA A 330 3.33 18.27 -10.17
CA ALA A 330 2.97 17.56 -8.95
C ALA A 330 2.92 16.03 -9.12
N GLY A 331 3.02 15.34 -7.99
CA GLY A 331 2.79 13.92 -7.87
C GLY A 331 1.30 13.56 -7.97
N ASN A 332 0.99 12.44 -8.62
CA ASN A 332 -0.35 11.86 -8.56
C ASN A 332 -0.62 11.23 -7.19
N GLY A 333 -1.88 11.22 -6.75
CA GLY A 333 -2.29 10.43 -5.60
C GLY A 333 -2.31 8.93 -5.89
N GLY A 334 -1.96 8.13 -4.89
CA GLY A 334 -1.97 6.69 -4.97
C GLY A 334 -3.38 6.10 -5.00
N LYS A 335 -3.54 4.97 -5.67
CA LYS A 335 -4.81 4.23 -5.70
C LYS A 335 -5.13 3.67 -4.30
N GLY A 336 -6.39 3.68 -3.90
CA GLY A 336 -6.85 2.95 -2.71
C GLY A 336 -6.86 1.44 -2.95
N GLY A 337 -6.54 0.68 -1.91
CA GLY A 337 -6.50 -0.78 -1.91
C GLY A 337 -7.87 -1.41 -1.86
N ASP A 338 -7.98 -2.60 -2.43
CA ASP A 338 -9.17 -3.44 -2.37
C ASP A 338 -9.25 -4.10 -0.99
N SER A 339 -10.45 -4.22 -0.41
CA SER A 339 -10.63 -5.04 0.79
C SER A 339 -10.77 -6.52 0.42
N GLY A 340 -10.35 -7.42 1.31
CA GLY A 340 -10.40 -8.86 1.08
C GLY A 340 -11.78 -9.46 1.33
N ASN A 341 -11.96 -10.72 0.93
CA ASN A 341 -13.14 -11.49 1.25
C ASN A 341 -12.97 -12.21 2.59
N VAL A 342 -14.06 -12.38 3.32
CA VAL A 342 -14.09 -13.10 4.59
C VAL A 342 -15.09 -14.23 4.48
N TYR A 343 -14.66 -15.46 4.78
CA TYR A 343 -15.53 -16.62 4.75
C TYR A 343 -15.75 -17.14 6.17
N ILE A 344 -16.96 -17.03 6.69
CA ILE A 344 -17.33 -17.46 8.04
C ILE A 344 -18.25 -18.67 7.92
N ASN A 345 -17.77 -19.85 8.33
CA ASN A 345 -18.54 -21.07 8.33
C ASN A 345 -18.65 -21.62 9.75
N PHE A 346 -19.88 -21.90 10.19
CA PHE A 346 -20.14 -22.52 11.48
C PHE A 346 -21.32 -23.50 11.47
N LEU A 347 -21.25 -24.52 12.34
CA LEU A 347 -22.27 -25.59 12.39
C LEU A 347 -23.40 -25.31 13.39
N GLY A 348 -23.15 -24.50 14.42
CA GLY A 348 -24.11 -24.25 15.48
C GLY A 348 -23.88 -22.96 16.25
N GLY A 349 -24.83 -22.67 17.14
CA GLY A 349 -24.89 -21.44 17.92
C GLY A 349 -25.98 -20.50 17.44
N GLN A 350 -26.08 -19.35 18.13
CA GLN A 350 -27.02 -18.27 17.80
C GLN A 350 -26.29 -16.93 17.95
N PRO A 351 -25.23 -16.67 17.16
CA PRO A 351 -24.49 -15.44 17.25
C PRO A 351 -25.26 -14.26 16.64
N VAL A 352 -24.99 -13.06 17.13
CA VAL A 352 -25.24 -11.82 16.39
C VAL A 352 -23.96 -11.52 15.63
N ILE A 353 -24.01 -11.54 14.30
CA ILE A 353 -22.84 -11.25 13.46
C ILE A 353 -23.12 -9.96 12.70
N ASN A 354 -22.30 -8.94 12.94
CA ASN A 354 -22.31 -7.71 12.15
C ASN A 354 -21.10 -7.70 11.24
N THR A 355 -21.29 -7.36 9.98
CA THR A 355 -20.25 -7.44 8.96
C THR A 355 -20.15 -6.14 8.18
N GLN A 356 -18.94 -5.64 7.96
CA GLN A 356 -18.71 -4.47 7.13
C GLN A 356 -17.48 -4.65 6.24
N SER A 357 -17.56 -4.18 4.99
CA SER A 357 -16.44 -4.17 4.07
C SER A 357 -16.20 -2.77 3.52
N TYR A 358 -14.97 -2.28 3.69
CA TYR A 358 -14.55 -0.94 3.36
C TYR A 358 -13.40 -0.98 2.35
N ARG A 359 -13.68 -0.49 1.14
CA ARG A 359 -12.60 -0.21 0.17
C ARG A 359 -11.68 0.89 0.69
N GLY A 360 -10.42 0.85 0.26
CA GLY A 360 -9.50 1.98 0.38
C GLY A 360 -9.94 3.16 -0.48
N ASN A 361 -9.85 4.37 0.06
CA ASN A 361 -9.99 5.58 -0.73
C ASN A 361 -8.66 5.89 -1.42
N GLY A 362 -8.70 6.45 -2.63
CA GLY A 362 -7.49 6.97 -3.29
C GLY A 362 -7.00 8.25 -2.63
N GLY A 363 -5.71 8.52 -2.76
CA GLY A 363 -5.11 9.77 -2.30
C GLY A 363 -5.37 10.92 -3.27
N ASN A 364 -5.26 12.15 -2.77
CA ASN A 364 -5.36 13.33 -3.62
C ASN A 364 -4.08 13.52 -4.43
N GLY A 365 -4.17 14.15 -5.61
CA GLY A 365 -2.97 14.60 -6.33
C GLY A 365 -2.45 15.91 -5.74
N GLY A 366 -1.14 16.13 -5.85
CA GLY A 366 -0.51 17.40 -5.47
C GLY A 366 -0.84 18.52 -6.46
N LYS A 367 -0.45 19.74 -6.13
CA LYS A 367 -0.57 20.93 -6.99
C LYS A 367 0.73 21.21 -7.71
N GLY A 368 0.65 21.58 -8.98
CA GLY A 368 1.81 22.02 -9.75
C GLY A 368 2.43 23.29 -9.16
N GLY A 369 3.76 23.37 -9.16
CA GLY A 369 4.49 24.55 -8.75
C GLY A 369 4.31 25.69 -9.75
N LYS A 370 4.42 26.93 -9.29
CA LYS A 370 4.31 28.10 -10.16
C LYS A 370 5.61 28.33 -10.94
N GLY A 371 5.50 28.83 -12.16
CA GLY A 371 6.65 29.33 -12.90
C GLY A 371 7.23 30.59 -12.26
N GLY A 372 8.56 30.68 -12.20
CA GLY A 372 9.26 31.87 -11.73
C GLY A 372 9.12 33.02 -12.72
N ASP A 373 9.13 34.26 -12.24
CA ASP A 373 9.03 35.43 -13.10
C ASP A 373 10.33 35.65 -13.89
N GLY A 374 10.21 36.16 -15.12
CA GLY A 374 11.36 36.63 -15.88
C GLY A 374 11.98 37.89 -15.28
N GLY A 375 13.30 37.92 -15.18
CA GLY A 375 14.05 39.06 -14.70
C GLY A 375 13.98 40.25 -15.67
N LYS A 376 14.00 41.47 -15.16
CA LYS A 376 14.00 42.67 -16.02
C LYS A 376 15.36 42.87 -16.68
N GLY A 377 15.37 43.43 -17.89
CA GLY A 377 16.60 43.95 -18.49
C GLY A 377 17.14 45.17 -17.74
N GLY A 378 18.46 45.38 -17.79
CA GLY A 378 19.11 46.55 -17.20
C GLY A 378 18.73 47.84 -17.92
N VAL A 379 18.96 48.99 -17.28
CA VAL A 379 18.70 50.30 -17.86
C VAL A 379 19.84 50.68 -18.82
N GLY A 380 19.53 50.88 -20.11
CA GLY A 380 20.49 51.22 -21.15
C GLY A 380 19.96 50.86 -22.55
N ASN A 381 20.80 51.03 -23.59
CA ASN A 381 20.39 50.62 -24.94
C ASN A 381 20.45 49.10 -25.10
N SER A 382 19.38 48.51 -25.65
CA SER A 382 19.30 47.13 -26.18
C SER A 382 19.19 45.96 -25.17
N SER A 383 18.62 46.15 -23.98
CA SER A 383 18.30 45.05 -23.06
C SER A 383 16.92 44.43 -23.30
N GLN A 384 16.77 43.14 -23.01
CA GLN A 384 15.51 42.40 -23.01
C GLN A 384 15.18 41.92 -21.59
N SER A 385 13.88 41.83 -21.26
CA SER A 385 13.44 41.12 -20.06
C SER A 385 13.46 39.62 -20.35
N GLY A 386 13.75 38.83 -19.33
CA GLY A 386 13.58 37.39 -19.38
C GLY A 386 12.12 37.00 -19.50
N VAL A 387 11.89 35.77 -19.92
CA VAL A 387 10.57 35.15 -20.02
C VAL A 387 10.25 34.46 -18.69
N SER A 388 9.00 34.57 -18.21
CA SER A 388 8.55 33.79 -17.05
C SER A 388 8.52 32.29 -17.38
N GLY A 389 8.82 31.48 -16.37
CA GLY A 389 8.64 30.04 -16.43
C GLY A 389 7.16 29.66 -16.56
N ARG A 390 6.92 28.41 -16.93
CA ARG A 390 5.58 27.82 -16.98
C ARG A 390 5.21 27.26 -15.62
N ASP A 391 3.93 27.33 -15.29
CA ASP A 391 3.40 26.58 -14.15
C ASP A 391 3.46 25.07 -14.45
N GLY A 392 3.73 24.30 -13.40
CA GLY A 392 3.66 22.86 -13.41
C GLY A 392 2.21 22.35 -13.45
N ILE A 393 2.07 21.08 -13.77
CA ILE A 393 0.77 20.42 -13.90
C ILE A 393 0.36 19.80 -12.56
N ASP A 394 -0.90 20.00 -12.18
CA ASP A 394 -1.50 19.34 -11.01
C ASP A 394 -1.54 17.81 -11.18
N GLY A 395 -1.28 17.11 -10.08
CA GLY A 395 -1.42 15.67 -9.98
C GLY A 395 -2.88 15.21 -10.03
N LYS A 396 -3.09 14.02 -10.56
CA LYS A 396 -4.42 13.37 -10.56
C LYS A 396 -4.66 12.67 -9.23
N SER A 397 -5.91 12.67 -8.77
CA SER A 397 -6.32 11.85 -7.62
C SER A 397 -6.30 10.36 -7.99
N GLY A 398 -5.95 9.52 -7.01
CA GLY A 398 -6.03 8.07 -7.13
C GLY A 398 -7.47 7.57 -7.14
N GLY A 399 -7.71 6.47 -7.85
CA GLY A 399 -9.00 5.77 -7.79
C GLY A 399 -9.21 5.09 -6.43
N ALA A 400 -10.47 4.92 -6.03
CA ALA A 400 -10.79 4.06 -4.88
C ALA A 400 -10.59 2.57 -5.24
N GLY A 401 -10.38 1.75 -4.21
CA GLY A 401 -10.35 0.29 -4.35
C GLY A 401 -11.74 -0.32 -4.52
N VAL A 402 -11.80 -1.64 -4.48
CA VAL A 402 -13.03 -2.43 -4.56
C VAL A 402 -13.36 -3.02 -3.18
N ALA A 403 -14.64 -2.95 -2.81
CA ALA A 403 -15.11 -3.58 -1.58
C ALA A 403 -15.22 -5.11 -1.79
N GLY A 404 -14.75 -5.86 -0.81
CA GLY A 404 -14.80 -7.31 -0.78
C GLY A 404 -16.16 -7.78 -0.28
N LYS A 405 -16.31 -9.10 -0.17
CA LYS A 405 -17.55 -9.71 0.30
C LYS A 405 -17.31 -10.52 1.56
N ILE A 406 -18.26 -10.46 2.48
CA ILE A 406 -18.26 -11.28 3.69
C ILE A 406 -19.33 -12.35 3.52
N TYR A 407 -18.95 -13.62 3.62
CA TYR A 407 -19.81 -14.78 3.44
C TYR A 407 -20.05 -15.43 4.79
N ILE A 408 -21.32 -15.65 5.16
CA ILE A 408 -21.71 -16.41 6.34
C ILE A 408 -22.44 -17.67 5.89
N ASN A 409 -21.84 -18.83 6.14
CA ASN A 409 -22.34 -20.14 5.72
C ASN A 409 -22.72 -20.16 4.22
N GLY A 410 -21.83 -19.61 3.39
CA GLY A 410 -22.01 -19.48 1.94
C GLY A 410 -22.93 -18.34 1.48
N ASN A 411 -23.55 -17.58 2.38
CA ASN A 411 -24.43 -16.46 2.03
C ASN A 411 -23.71 -15.12 2.15
N VAL A 412 -23.68 -14.36 1.06
CA VAL A 412 -23.09 -13.01 1.06
C VAL A 412 -23.88 -12.08 1.98
N GLN A 413 -23.16 -11.34 2.81
CA GLN A 413 -23.70 -10.25 3.61
C GLN A 413 -23.45 -8.92 2.89
N SER A 414 -24.47 -8.06 2.88
CA SER A 414 -24.46 -6.77 2.18
C SER A 414 -23.85 -5.65 3.01
#